data_AF-A0A6P0M775-F1
#
_entry.id   AF-A0A6P0M775-F1
#
_cell.length_a   1.000
_cell.length_b   1.000
_cell.length_c   1.000
_cell.angle_alpha   90.00
_cell.angle_beta   90.00
_cell.angle_gamma   90.00
#
_symmetry.space_group_name_H-M   'P 1'
#
loop_
_entity.id
_entity.type
_entity.pdbx_description
1 polymer ?
#
loop_
_entity_poly.entity_id
_entity_poly.type
_entity_poly.pdbx_seq_one_letter_code
_entity_poly.pdbx_strand_id
1 'polypeptide(L)'
;MNQQRHIIKKQIIELNLSSQQGAFELQNEVSRLYRYKVLPLIDNLFDQFSDLDTIHRINTLEIDLGNIDINNLEQELIDKILEQIQQQLGEQISHSTSSFSTQPQPKTELGESSPLLARTEGETGENIEVNKITSVSSTSYQRLSDQIGKSEIASKRALQLEIFSYFIQTGMLPWWAENLSKQELEDYCNRLITNSPNQVKSIVEQSLKNPKQFQRLIYQFSDSILLKIAGLFTGDSVPFIADYNTDIKPVLAQLEQTRNIPAAKLRLEIWQGILFSISSNSNTQVDKLKLIQENLLHIATSNRINYPEFLKNLVAKIEHLVRQAKDFKSTLPEILDKIQIPGQDAQLIRAEERDSQLEIFS
;
A
#
# COMPACT_ATOMS: atom_id res chain seq x y z
N MET A 1 19.80 -26.05 -9.03
CA MET A 1 19.40 -26.42 -10.40
C MET A 1 19.45 -25.14 -11.21
N ASN A 2 20.14 -25.15 -12.36
CA ASN A 2 20.36 -23.98 -13.21
C ASN A 2 19.02 -23.38 -13.64
N GLN A 3 18.64 -22.23 -13.09
CA GLN A 3 17.58 -21.42 -13.68
C GLN A 3 18.16 -20.79 -14.95
N GLN A 4 17.62 -21.17 -16.09
CA GLN A 4 17.90 -20.49 -17.35
C GLN A 4 17.31 -19.07 -17.26
N ARG A 5 17.97 -18.12 -17.93
CA ARG A 5 17.64 -16.70 -17.81
C ARG A 5 16.96 -16.24 -19.09
N HIS A 6 15.65 -16.08 -19.06
CA HIS A 6 14.94 -15.25 -20.03
C HIS A 6 14.84 -13.81 -19.51
N ILE A 7 14.91 -12.85 -20.44
CA ILE A 7 14.74 -11.43 -20.15
C ILE A 7 13.68 -10.88 -21.09
N ILE A 8 12.53 -10.50 -20.53
CA ILE A 8 11.44 -9.85 -21.28
C ILE A 8 11.52 -8.35 -21.04
N LYS A 9 11.72 -7.56 -22.11
CA LYS A 9 11.91 -6.11 -22.00
C LYS A 9 10.61 -5.34 -21.81
N LYS A 10 9.55 -5.75 -22.51
CA LYS A 10 8.24 -5.09 -22.51
C LYS A 10 7.16 -6.13 -22.79
N GLN A 11 6.07 -6.05 -22.04
CA GLN A 11 4.86 -6.84 -22.23
C GLN A 11 3.70 -5.87 -22.41
N ILE A 12 2.82 -6.15 -23.37
CA ILE A 12 1.64 -5.35 -23.66
C ILE A 12 0.46 -6.32 -23.71
N ILE A 13 -0.62 -5.98 -23.02
CA ILE A 13 -1.88 -6.72 -23.05
C ILE A 13 -2.91 -5.77 -23.63
N GLU A 14 -3.52 -6.17 -24.75
CA GLU A 14 -4.57 -5.42 -25.42
C GLU A 14 -5.90 -6.16 -25.25
N LEU A 15 -6.94 -5.46 -24.80
CA LEU A 15 -8.25 -6.03 -24.51
C LEU A 15 -9.31 -5.29 -25.31
N ASN A 16 -10.06 -6.03 -26.12
CA ASN A 16 -11.21 -5.52 -26.87
C ASN A 16 -12.50 -5.92 -26.15
N LEU A 17 -13.22 -4.92 -25.64
CA LEU A 17 -14.42 -5.11 -24.84
C LEU A 17 -15.66 -4.63 -25.59
N SER A 18 -16.76 -5.38 -25.49
CA SER A 18 -18.03 -5.07 -26.16
C SER A 18 -18.83 -3.96 -25.49
N SER A 19 -18.50 -3.60 -24.24
CA SER A 19 -19.15 -2.53 -23.48
C SER A 19 -18.16 -1.82 -22.56
N GLN A 20 -18.39 -0.52 -22.34
CA GLN A 20 -17.64 0.30 -21.39
C GLN A 20 -18.04 0.01 -19.93
N GLN A 21 -19.24 -0.54 -19.70
CA GLN A 21 -19.74 -0.87 -18.38
C GLN A 21 -19.04 -2.14 -17.86
N GLY A 22 -18.35 -2.04 -16.72
CA GLY A 22 -17.54 -3.14 -16.15
C GLY A 22 -16.15 -3.33 -16.80
N ALA A 23 -15.80 -2.50 -17.78
CA ALA A 23 -14.52 -2.61 -18.50
C ALA A 23 -13.29 -2.49 -17.58
N PHE A 24 -13.37 -1.59 -16.61
CA PHE A 24 -12.29 -1.37 -15.64
C PHE A 24 -12.10 -2.57 -14.69
N GLU A 25 -13.21 -3.19 -14.28
CA GLU A 25 -13.18 -4.39 -13.43
C GLU A 25 -12.52 -5.54 -14.21
N LEU A 26 -12.95 -5.78 -15.44
CA LEU A 26 -12.40 -6.84 -16.28
C LEU A 26 -10.92 -6.60 -16.64
N GLN A 27 -10.53 -5.36 -16.93
CA GLN A 27 -9.13 -5.00 -17.17
C GLN A 27 -8.25 -5.32 -15.94
N ASN A 28 -8.73 -5.01 -14.74
CA ASN A 28 -8.02 -5.29 -13.50
C ASN A 28 -7.93 -6.79 -13.23
N GLU A 29 -9.02 -7.53 -13.45
CA GLU A 29 -9.07 -8.98 -13.34
C GLU A 29 -8.04 -9.65 -14.27
N VAL A 30 -8.00 -9.26 -15.54
CA VAL A 30 -7.02 -9.77 -16.52
C VAL A 30 -5.59 -9.38 -16.14
N SER A 31 -5.36 -8.12 -15.75
CA SER A 31 -4.05 -7.66 -15.29
C SER A 31 -3.54 -8.48 -14.10
N ARG A 32 -4.44 -8.87 -13.19
CA ARG A 32 -4.12 -9.71 -12.04
C ARG A 32 -3.82 -11.15 -12.47
N LEU A 33 -4.69 -11.77 -13.26
CA LEU A 33 -4.48 -13.14 -13.76
C LEU A 33 -3.15 -13.27 -14.49
N TYR A 34 -2.83 -12.26 -15.32
CA TYR A 34 -1.57 -12.22 -16.03
C TYR A 34 -0.36 -12.20 -15.08
N ARG A 35 -0.36 -11.30 -14.10
CA ARG A 35 0.80 -11.15 -13.19
C ARG A 35 1.01 -12.34 -12.25
N TYR A 36 -0.07 -12.94 -11.76
CA TYR A 36 0.01 -13.93 -10.68
C TYR A 36 -0.05 -15.38 -11.15
N LYS A 37 -0.71 -15.66 -12.27
CA LYS A 37 -0.84 -17.03 -12.79
C LYS A 37 -0.08 -17.20 -14.09
N VAL A 38 -0.25 -16.28 -15.03
CA VAL A 38 0.36 -16.42 -16.36
C VAL A 38 1.88 -16.23 -16.31
N LEU A 39 2.40 -15.18 -15.67
CA LEU A 39 3.85 -14.93 -15.63
C LEU A 39 4.66 -16.11 -15.07
N PRO A 40 4.34 -16.71 -13.91
CA PRO A 40 5.06 -17.88 -13.42
C PRO A 40 5.01 -19.09 -14.37
N LEU A 41 3.90 -19.25 -15.10
CA LEU A 41 3.77 -20.34 -16.07
C LEU A 41 4.58 -20.07 -17.33
N ILE A 42 4.62 -18.82 -17.80
CA ILE A 42 5.50 -18.38 -18.89
C ILE A 42 6.96 -18.59 -18.51
N ASP A 43 7.34 -18.22 -17.28
CA ASP A 43 8.71 -18.40 -16.79
C ASP A 43 9.12 -19.88 -16.83
N ASN A 44 8.27 -20.77 -16.32
CA ASN A 44 8.50 -22.22 -16.38
C ASN A 44 8.55 -22.73 -17.82
N LEU A 45 7.67 -22.23 -18.69
CA LEU A 45 7.64 -22.64 -20.09
C LEU A 45 8.94 -22.23 -20.80
N PHE A 46 9.42 -21.00 -20.62
CA PHE A 46 10.65 -20.54 -21.26
C PHE A 46 11.91 -21.22 -20.73
N ASP A 47 11.91 -21.62 -19.45
CA ASP A 47 12.95 -22.49 -18.89
C ASP A 47 12.99 -23.85 -19.62
N GLN A 48 11.85 -24.40 -20.06
CA GLN A 48 11.81 -25.69 -20.75
C GLN A 48 12.29 -25.64 -22.21
N PHE A 49 12.22 -24.48 -22.87
CA PHE A 49 12.61 -24.29 -24.27
C PHE A 49 14.03 -23.77 -24.46
N SER A 50 14.75 -23.49 -23.38
CA SER A 50 16.12 -22.97 -23.44
C SER A 50 17.13 -24.12 -23.45
N ASP A 51 18.02 -24.18 -24.44
CA ASP A 51 19.20 -25.06 -24.43
C ASP A 51 20.40 -24.33 -23.79
N LEU A 52 21.31 -25.07 -23.14
CA LEU A 52 22.42 -24.49 -22.36
C LEU A 52 23.44 -23.68 -23.20
N ASP A 53 23.49 -23.90 -24.51
CA ASP A 53 24.51 -23.32 -25.41
C ASP A 53 23.94 -22.32 -26.42
N THR A 54 22.64 -21.99 -26.35
CA THR A 54 21.97 -21.13 -27.34
C THR A 54 21.17 -20.02 -26.69
N ILE A 55 21.50 -18.77 -27.05
CA ILE A 55 20.71 -17.60 -26.69
C ILE A 55 19.70 -17.34 -27.80
N HIS A 56 18.43 -17.66 -27.54
CA HIS A 56 17.33 -17.32 -28.44
C HIS A 56 16.95 -15.85 -28.27
N ARG A 57 17.04 -15.07 -29.34
CA ARG A 57 16.62 -13.66 -29.36
C ARG A 57 15.40 -13.49 -30.25
N ILE A 58 14.26 -13.22 -29.61
CA ILE A 58 13.00 -12.92 -30.29
C ILE A 58 12.78 -11.41 -30.23
N ASN A 59 12.51 -10.79 -31.39
CA ASN A 59 12.28 -9.34 -31.46
C ASN A 59 10.90 -8.95 -30.94
N THR A 60 9.86 -9.70 -31.31
CA THR A 60 8.48 -9.51 -30.84
C THR A 60 7.74 -10.85 -30.94
N LEU A 61 7.00 -11.19 -29.90
CA LEU A 61 6.12 -12.36 -29.85
C LEU A 61 4.70 -11.83 -29.65
N GLU A 62 3.83 -12.04 -30.63
CA GLU A 62 2.47 -11.53 -30.64
C GLU A 62 1.49 -12.70 -30.56
N ILE A 63 0.77 -12.77 -29.45
CA ILE A 63 -0.11 -13.91 -29.14
C ILE A 63 -1.55 -13.42 -29.23
N ASP A 64 -2.28 -13.94 -30.22
CA ASP A 64 -3.72 -13.71 -30.34
C ASP A 64 -4.48 -14.84 -29.62
N LEU A 65 -5.25 -14.47 -28.60
CA LEU A 65 -6.06 -15.40 -27.79
C LEU A 65 -7.50 -15.51 -28.31
N GLY A 66 -7.88 -14.71 -29.30
CA GLY A 66 -9.23 -14.62 -29.82
C GLY A 66 -10.25 -14.21 -28.75
N ASN A 67 -11.46 -14.78 -28.84
CA ASN A 67 -12.54 -14.50 -27.89
C ASN A 67 -12.40 -15.36 -26.62
N ILE A 68 -12.53 -14.75 -25.46
CA ILE A 68 -12.47 -15.42 -24.16
C ILE A 68 -13.83 -15.28 -23.47
N ASP A 69 -14.40 -16.38 -22.98
CA ASP A 69 -15.64 -16.33 -22.21
C ASP A 69 -15.38 -15.72 -20.82
N ILE A 70 -16.14 -14.68 -20.48
CA ILE A 70 -16.05 -13.98 -19.19
C ILE A 70 -16.45 -14.93 -18.04
N ASN A 71 -17.37 -15.87 -18.28
CA ASN A 71 -17.84 -16.79 -17.24
C ASN A 71 -16.78 -17.82 -16.83
N ASN A 72 -15.80 -18.07 -17.70
CA ASN A 72 -14.66 -18.94 -17.42
C ASN A 72 -13.31 -18.26 -17.73
N LEU A 73 -13.25 -16.96 -17.48
CA LEU A 73 -12.13 -16.09 -17.87
C LEU A 73 -10.78 -16.65 -17.44
N GLU A 74 -10.67 -17.12 -16.20
CA GLU A 74 -9.41 -17.57 -15.65
C GLU A 74 -8.84 -18.80 -16.38
N GLN A 75 -9.64 -19.87 -16.50
CA GLN A 75 -9.17 -21.10 -17.13
C GLN A 75 -8.91 -20.90 -18.61
N GLU A 76 -9.86 -20.28 -19.34
CA GLU A 76 -9.69 -20.05 -20.78
C GLU A 76 -8.50 -19.15 -21.09
N LEU A 77 -8.27 -18.11 -20.31
CA LEU A 77 -7.12 -17.22 -20.49
C LEU A 77 -5.80 -17.98 -20.30
N ILE A 78 -5.69 -18.80 -19.24
CA ILE A 78 -4.47 -19.56 -18.96
C ILE A 78 -4.22 -20.61 -20.05
N ASP A 79 -5.22 -21.43 -20.36
CA ASP A 79 -5.07 -22.54 -21.30
C ASP A 79 -4.70 -22.04 -22.70
N LYS A 80 -5.38 -21.01 -23.19
CA LYS A 80 -5.10 -20.42 -24.50
C LYS A 80 -3.74 -19.74 -24.57
N ILE A 81 -3.30 -19.06 -23.50
CA ILE A 81 -1.97 -18.45 -23.47
C ILE A 81 -0.89 -19.53 -23.54
N LEU A 82 -1.03 -20.61 -22.79
CA LEU A 82 -0.04 -21.68 -22.81
C LEU A 82 0.04 -22.37 -24.17
N GLU A 83 -1.11 -22.70 -24.75
CA GLU A 83 -1.18 -23.34 -26.06
C GLU A 83 -0.56 -22.44 -27.15
N GLN A 84 -0.93 -21.16 -27.19
CA GLN A 84 -0.44 -20.24 -28.22
C GLN A 84 1.04 -19.89 -28.04
N ILE A 85 1.54 -19.76 -26.81
CA ILE A 85 2.97 -19.57 -26.58
C ILE A 85 3.76 -20.79 -27.05
N GLN A 86 3.33 -22.01 -26.69
CA GLN A 86 3.99 -23.23 -27.14
C GLN A 86 4.05 -23.33 -28.66
N GLN A 87 2.94 -23.02 -29.33
CA GLN A 87 2.86 -23.06 -30.79
C GLN A 87 3.79 -22.03 -31.44
N GLN A 88 3.68 -20.75 -31.08
CA GLN A 88 4.45 -19.69 -31.72
C GLN A 88 5.94 -19.74 -31.38
N LEU A 89 6.28 -20.14 -30.15
CA LEU A 89 7.67 -20.29 -29.74
C LEU A 89 8.32 -21.45 -30.50
N GLY A 90 7.60 -22.56 -30.69
CA GLY A 90 8.04 -23.69 -31.51
C GLY A 90 8.31 -23.29 -32.98
N GLU A 91 7.45 -22.48 -33.58
CA GLU A 91 7.62 -21.96 -34.94
C GLU A 91 8.83 -21.02 -35.05
N GLN A 92 8.97 -20.05 -34.14
CA GLN A 92 10.06 -19.07 -34.22
C GLN A 92 11.43 -19.65 -33.87
N ILE A 93 11.50 -20.62 -32.95
CA ILE A 93 12.75 -21.31 -32.64
C ILE A 93 13.17 -22.21 -33.82
N SER A 94 12.22 -22.91 -34.46
CA SER A 94 12.49 -23.77 -35.64
C SER A 94 12.94 -22.99 -36.89
N HIS A 95 12.44 -21.77 -37.08
CA HIS A 95 12.89 -20.89 -38.17
C HIS A 95 14.28 -20.27 -37.91
N SER A 96 14.69 -20.14 -36.65
CA SER A 96 16.01 -19.61 -36.29
C SER A 96 17.15 -20.63 -36.41
N THR A 97 16.88 -21.94 -36.26
CA THR A 97 17.87 -23.02 -36.49
C THR A 97 18.11 -23.36 -37.97
N SER A 98 17.22 -22.96 -38.87
CA SER A 98 17.38 -23.17 -40.33
C SER A 98 18.18 -22.05 -41.03
N SER A 99 18.64 -21.03 -40.29
CA SER A 99 19.30 -19.83 -40.83
C SER A 99 20.80 -19.71 -40.53
N PHE A 100 21.44 -20.71 -39.91
CA PHE A 100 22.89 -20.66 -39.64
C PHE A 100 23.69 -21.47 -40.68
N SER A 101 24.05 -20.80 -41.77
CA SER A 101 25.16 -21.24 -42.63
C SER A 101 26.48 -21.07 -41.89
N THR A 102 27.20 -22.19 -41.77
CA THR A 102 28.59 -22.37 -41.37
C THR A 102 29.50 -21.28 -41.95
N GLN A 103 30.26 -20.56 -41.11
CA GLN A 103 31.61 -20.11 -41.48
C GLN A 103 32.58 -20.06 -40.29
N PRO A 104 33.85 -20.49 -40.47
CA PRO A 104 34.86 -20.62 -39.43
C PRO A 104 35.64 -19.32 -39.20
N GLN A 105 36.18 -19.13 -38.00
CA GLN A 105 37.10 -18.03 -37.67
C GLN A 105 38.34 -18.03 -38.59
N PRO A 106 38.74 -16.88 -39.17
CA PRO A 106 40.04 -16.75 -39.82
C PRO A 106 41.15 -16.29 -38.87
N LYS A 107 42.36 -16.77 -39.19
CA LYS A 107 43.66 -16.58 -38.53
C LYS A 107 44.30 -15.21 -38.81
N THR A 108 45.09 -14.75 -37.84
CA THR A 108 46.36 -13.99 -37.83
C THR A 108 46.81 -13.16 -39.05
N GLU A 109 47.25 -11.90 -38.81
CA GLU A 109 48.51 -11.24 -39.29
C GLU A 109 48.52 -9.75 -38.80
N LEU A 110 49.42 -9.34 -37.89
CA LEU A 110 50.76 -8.75 -38.10
C LEU A 110 50.76 -7.43 -38.90
N GLY A 111 51.16 -6.33 -38.25
CA GLY A 111 51.35 -5.02 -38.87
C GLY A 111 51.96 -4.02 -37.89
N GLU A 112 53.27 -3.83 -38.00
CA GLU A 112 54.16 -3.01 -37.20
C GLU A 112 53.80 -1.52 -37.13
N SER A 113 54.00 -0.88 -35.97
CA SER A 113 54.91 0.29 -35.81
C SER A 113 54.80 0.91 -34.41
N SER A 114 55.86 0.72 -33.63
CA SER A 114 56.31 1.58 -32.52
C SER A 114 56.90 2.89 -33.11
N PRO A 115 57.06 4.03 -32.37
CA PRO A 115 57.90 4.07 -31.16
C PRO A 115 57.54 5.11 -30.07
N LEU A 116 58.03 4.90 -28.84
CA LEU A 116 58.95 5.81 -28.12
C LEU A 116 59.36 5.25 -26.74
N LEU A 117 60.69 5.00 -26.58
CA LEU A 117 61.62 5.27 -25.45
C LEU A 117 61.10 5.11 -23.99
N ALA A 118 61.76 4.42 -23.04
CA ALA A 118 63.21 4.24 -22.81
C ALA A 118 63.54 3.07 -21.83
N ARG A 119 64.77 2.53 -21.99
CA ARG A 119 65.72 1.83 -21.08
C ARG A 119 65.34 1.70 -19.58
N THR A 120 65.60 0.59 -18.87
CA THR A 120 66.92 -0.06 -18.60
C THR A 120 66.82 -1.54 -18.17
N GLU A 121 67.95 -2.24 -18.30
CA GLU A 121 68.27 -3.67 -18.11
C GLU A 121 68.23 -4.20 -16.65
N GLY A 122 68.12 -5.53 -16.49
CA GLY A 122 68.42 -6.23 -15.22
C GLY A 122 67.85 -7.66 -15.05
N GLU A 123 68.51 -8.64 -15.68
CA GLU A 123 68.86 -9.99 -15.19
C GLU A 123 67.85 -10.99 -14.53
N THR A 124 67.78 -12.17 -15.18
CA THR A 124 67.85 -13.56 -14.66
C THR A 124 66.69 -14.20 -13.86
N GLY A 125 66.33 -15.43 -14.28
CA GLY A 125 65.84 -16.48 -13.39
C GLY A 125 64.52 -17.14 -13.82
N GLU A 126 64.62 -18.35 -14.40
CA GLU A 126 63.51 -19.31 -14.46
C GLU A 126 62.95 -19.60 -13.05
N ASN A 127 61.62 -19.61 -12.92
CA ASN A 127 60.92 -20.50 -11.99
C ASN A 127 59.45 -20.66 -12.44
N ILE A 128 59.05 -21.92 -12.56
CA ILE A 128 57.68 -22.39 -12.79
C ILE A 128 56.99 -22.42 -11.42
N GLU A 129 55.94 -21.63 -11.19
CA GLU A 129 54.85 -21.95 -10.25
C GLU A 129 53.63 -20.99 -10.35
N VAL A 130 52.49 -21.57 -10.72
CA VAL A 130 51.11 -21.42 -10.20
C VAL A 130 50.55 -20.03 -9.81
N ASN A 131 49.38 -19.72 -10.41
CA ASN A 131 48.28 -18.82 -10.00
C ASN A 131 48.44 -17.28 -10.08
N LYS A 132 47.66 -16.68 -11.01
CA LYS A 132 46.79 -15.51 -10.73
C LYS A 132 45.76 -15.31 -11.85
N ILE A 133 44.56 -15.85 -11.65
CA ILE A 133 43.35 -15.39 -12.33
C ILE A 133 42.92 -14.11 -11.61
N THR A 134 43.05 -12.98 -12.30
CA THR A 134 42.63 -11.67 -11.81
C THR A 134 41.11 -11.58 -11.81
N SER A 135 40.58 -11.21 -10.66
CA SER A 135 39.18 -11.03 -10.32
C SER A 135 38.45 -10.03 -11.23
N VAL A 136 37.38 -10.49 -11.88
CA VAL A 136 36.24 -9.63 -12.22
C VAL A 136 35.59 -9.25 -10.89
N SER A 137 35.54 -7.96 -10.61
CA SER A 137 35.13 -7.39 -9.32
C SER A 137 33.73 -7.86 -8.88
N SER A 138 33.68 -8.46 -7.69
CA SER A 138 32.49 -8.88 -6.91
C SER A 138 31.41 -7.79 -6.75
N THR A 139 31.74 -6.54 -7.03
CA THR A 139 30.87 -5.36 -6.89
C THR A 139 29.74 -5.29 -7.92
N SER A 140 29.87 -5.94 -9.08
CA SER A 140 28.88 -5.86 -10.17
C SER A 140 27.71 -6.83 -9.98
N TYR A 141 27.97 -8.03 -9.46
CA TYR A 141 26.93 -9.02 -9.16
C TYR A 141 26.11 -8.64 -7.92
N GLN A 142 26.73 -8.02 -6.91
CA GLN A 142 26.04 -7.50 -5.73
C GLN A 142 25.02 -6.40 -6.07
N ARG A 143 25.35 -5.47 -6.97
CA ARG A 143 24.40 -4.39 -7.35
C ARG A 143 23.17 -4.90 -8.11
N LEU A 144 23.33 -5.92 -8.95
CA LEU A 144 22.23 -6.54 -9.69
C LEU A 144 21.35 -7.42 -8.79
N SER A 145 21.92 -8.19 -7.86
CA SER A 145 21.14 -8.93 -6.85
C SER A 145 20.38 -7.99 -5.91
N ASP A 146 21.00 -6.87 -5.53
CA ASP A 146 20.37 -5.85 -4.69
C ASP A 146 19.24 -5.12 -5.41
N GLN A 147 19.34 -4.89 -6.73
CA GLN A 147 18.29 -4.28 -7.53
C GLN A 147 17.11 -5.22 -7.76
N ILE A 148 17.37 -6.50 -8.05
CA ILE A 148 16.32 -7.52 -8.22
C ILE A 148 15.56 -7.72 -6.91
N GLY A 149 16.27 -7.89 -5.78
CA GLY A 149 15.66 -8.00 -4.47
C GLY A 149 14.87 -6.74 -4.05
N LYS A 150 15.37 -5.54 -4.37
CA LYS A 150 14.61 -4.29 -4.12
C LYS A 150 13.33 -4.19 -4.97
N SER A 151 13.38 -4.62 -6.24
CA SER A 151 12.23 -4.65 -7.15
C SER A 151 11.16 -5.63 -6.67
N GLU A 152 11.57 -6.81 -6.23
CA GLU A 152 10.68 -7.85 -5.71
C GLU A 152 10.03 -7.42 -4.38
N ILE A 153 10.81 -6.84 -3.46
CA ILE A 153 10.29 -6.30 -2.20
C ILE A 153 9.33 -5.12 -2.45
N ALA A 154 9.63 -4.23 -3.39
CA ALA A 154 8.73 -3.13 -3.76
C ALA A 154 7.42 -3.66 -4.34
N SER A 155 7.47 -4.68 -5.20
CA SER A 155 6.31 -5.36 -5.76
C SER A 155 5.45 -6.03 -4.67
N LYS A 156 6.07 -6.75 -3.73
CA LYS A 156 5.38 -7.36 -2.59
C LYS A 156 4.71 -6.32 -1.68
N ARG A 157 5.36 -5.18 -1.43
CA ARG A 157 4.79 -4.07 -0.65
C ARG A 157 3.60 -3.43 -1.36
N ALA A 158 3.68 -3.24 -2.67
CA ALA A 158 2.58 -2.71 -3.46
C ALA A 158 1.34 -3.61 -3.37
N LEU A 159 1.52 -4.93 -3.50
CA LEU A 159 0.44 -5.90 -3.31
C LEU A 159 -0.17 -5.84 -1.91
N GLN A 160 0.67 -5.66 -0.87
CA GLN A 160 0.15 -5.57 0.49
C GLN A 160 -0.69 -4.30 0.70
N LEU A 161 -0.27 -3.18 0.12
CA LEU A 161 -1.05 -1.94 0.17
C LEU A 161 -2.37 -2.06 -0.60
N GLU A 162 -2.38 -2.80 -1.71
CA GLU A 162 -3.58 -3.06 -2.51
C GLU A 162 -4.62 -3.88 -1.74
N ILE A 163 -4.21 -4.94 -1.02
CA ILE A 163 -5.11 -5.71 -0.15
C ILE A 163 -5.75 -4.82 0.91
N PHE A 164 -4.96 -3.96 1.56
CA PHE A 164 -5.48 -3.03 2.56
C PHE A 164 -6.43 -2.00 1.94
N SER A 165 -6.07 -1.40 0.81
CA SER A 165 -6.91 -0.45 0.10
C SER A 165 -8.24 -1.08 -0.32
N TYR A 166 -8.21 -2.28 -0.92
CA TYR A 166 -9.40 -3.02 -1.31
C TYR A 166 -10.30 -3.31 -0.11
N PHE A 167 -9.72 -3.79 1.00
CA PHE A 167 -10.49 -4.04 2.22
C PHE A 167 -11.16 -2.76 2.75
N ILE A 168 -10.44 -1.64 2.81
CA ILE A 168 -11.00 -0.36 3.26
C ILE A 168 -12.11 0.14 2.34
N GLN A 169 -12.01 -0.09 1.03
CA GLN A 169 -13.01 0.34 0.04
C GLN A 169 -14.26 -0.55 0.07
N THR A 170 -14.09 -1.88 0.07
CA THR A 170 -15.19 -2.84 -0.16
C THR A 170 -15.69 -3.50 1.12
N GLY A 171 -14.83 -3.66 2.13
CA GLY A 171 -15.11 -4.44 3.35
C GLY A 171 -14.91 -5.93 3.22
N MET A 172 -14.47 -6.39 2.06
CA MET A 172 -14.14 -7.78 1.79
C MET A 172 -12.63 -7.90 1.63
N LEU A 173 -12.06 -9.02 2.05
CA LEU A 173 -10.72 -9.35 1.60
C LEU A 173 -10.79 -9.74 0.13
N PRO A 174 -9.84 -9.29 -0.69
CA PRO A 174 -9.78 -9.76 -2.05
C PRO A 174 -9.43 -11.25 -2.05
N TRP A 175 -9.88 -11.99 -3.05
CA TRP A 175 -9.72 -13.44 -3.08
C TRP A 175 -8.25 -13.92 -3.13
N TRP A 176 -7.33 -13.04 -3.54
CA TRP A 176 -5.88 -13.31 -3.55
C TRP A 176 -5.18 -12.99 -2.23
N ALA A 177 -5.89 -12.41 -1.26
CA ALA A 177 -5.41 -12.36 0.11
C ALA A 177 -5.65 -13.70 0.78
N GLU A 178 -4.74 -14.11 1.65
CA GLU A 178 -5.01 -15.18 2.60
C GLU A 178 -6.25 -14.82 3.42
N ASN A 179 -7.00 -15.83 3.87
CA ASN A 179 -8.11 -15.60 4.79
C ASN A 179 -7.56 -15.06 6.11
N LEU A 180 -7.66 -13.75 6.33
CA LEU A 180 -7.21 -13.11 7.55
C LEU A 180 -8.35 -13.09 8.56
N SER A 181 -8.12 -13.68 9.73
CA SER A 181 -8.92 -13.41 10.91
C SER A 181 -8.85 -11.94 11.31
N LYS A 182 -9.73 -11.52 12.23
CA LYS A 182 -9.73 -10.15 12.74
C LYS A 182 -8.37 -9.75 13.33
N GLN A 183 -7.74 -10.64 14.09
CA GLN A 183 -6.43 -10.37 14.70
C GLN A 183 -5.32 -10.29 13.66
N GLU A 184 -5.33 -11.19 12.67
CA GLU A 184 -4.32 -11.18 11.60
C GLU A 184 -4.44 -9.94 10.72
N LEU A 185 -5.65 -9.44 10.46
CA LEU A 185 -5.86 -8.17 9.77
C LEU A 185 -5.37 -6.97 10.60
N GLU A 186 -5.50 -7.03 11.93
CA GLU A 186 -4.94 -6.03 12.83
C GLU A 186 -3.41 -5.99 12.77
N ASP A 187 -2.78 -7.17 12.87
CA ASP A 187 -1.33 -7.31 12.75
C ASP A 187 -0.83 -6.92 11.35
N TYR A 188 -1.61 -7.22 10.32
CA TYR A 188 -1.35 -6.82 8.94
C TYR A 188 -1.31 -5.30 8.79
N CYS A 189 -2.34 -4.60 9.29
CA CYS A 189 -2.39 -3.14 9.27
C CYS A 189 -1.22 -2.55 10.07
N ASN A 190 -0.91 -3.12 11.24
CA ASN A 190 0.23 -2.68 12.05
C ASN A 190 1.56 -2.77 11.29
N ARG A 191 1.80 -3.88 10.57
CA ARG A 191 3.00 -4.02 9.71
C ARG A 191 3.02 -2.99 8.59
N LEU A 192 1.88 -2.69 7.97
CA LEU A 192 1.79 -1.67 6.92
C LEU A 192 2.09 -0.27 7.45
N ILE A 193 1.58 0.09 8.64
CA ILE A 193 1.88 1.38 9.28
C ILE A 193 3.39 1.53 9.50
N THR A 194 4.06 0.49 9.98
CA THR A 194 5.51 0.50 10.21
C THR A 194 6.31 0.58 8.91
N ASN A 195 5.92 -0.16 7.88
CA ASN A 195 6.72 -0.33 6.67
C ASN A 195 6.39 0.66 5.54
N SER A 196 5.21 1.29 5.58
CA SER A 196 4.68 2.14 4.51
C SER A 196 3.74 3.24 5.07
N PRO A 197 4.20 4.04 6.05
CA PRO A 197 3.35 4.99 6.79
C PRO A 197 2.67 6.02 5.89
N ASN A 198 3.39 6.54 4.88
CA ASN A 198 2.84 7.56 3.97
C ASN A 198 1.74 6.98 3.07
N GLN A 199 1.90 5.76 2.56
CA GLN A 199 0.87 5.11 1.75
C GLN A 199 -0.36 4.75 2.57
N VAL A 200 -0.17 4.27 3.81
CA VAL A 200 -1.29 4.05 4.74
C VAL A 200 -2.00 5.35 5.05
N LYS A 201 -1.25 6.43 5.31
CA LYS A 201 -1.83 7.77 5.53
C LYS A 201 -2.70 8.18 4.35
N SER A 202 -2.22 8.06 3.12
CA SER A 202 -2.99 8.38 1.91
C SER A 202 -4.24 7.52 1.74
N ILE A 203 -4.19 6.21 2.03
CA ILE A 203 -5.38 5.34 2.01
C ILE A 203 -6.40 5.79 3.07
N VAL A 204 -5.93 6.14 4.27
CA VAL A 204 -6.80 6.65 5.34
C VAL A 204 -7.43 7.99 4.93
N GLU A 205 -6.65 8.94 4.39
CA GLU A 205 -7.15 10.22 3.89
C GLU A 205 -8.23 10.05 2.81
N GLN A 206 -8.07 9.08 1.91
CA GLN A 206 -9.10 8.73 0.93
C GLN A 206 -10.35 8.15 1.60
N SER A 207 -10.18 7.27 2.60
CA SER A 207 -11.30 6.65 3.30
C SER A 207 -12.16 7.65 4.09
N LEU A 208 -11.57 8.76 4.56
CA LEU A 208 -12.29 9.83 5.25
C LEU A 208 -13.33 10.53 4.36
N LYS A 209 -13.15 10.46 3.03
CA LYS A 209 -14.08 11.00 2.03
C LYS A 209 -15.28 10.08 1.76
N ASN A 210 -15.38 8.94 2.43
CA ASN A 210 -16.51 8.04 2.28
C ASN A 210 -16.95 7.49 3.65
N PRO A 211 -18.17 7.77 4.13
CA PRO A 211 -18.59 7.45 5.49
C PRO A 211 -18.56 5.96 5.78
N LYS A 212 -18.91 5.12 4.77
CA LYS A 212 -18.88 3.66 4.93
C LYS A 212 -17.45 3.14 5.07
N GLN A 213 -16.52 3.68 4.29
CA GLN A 213 -15.10 3.29 4.36
C GLN A 213 -14.49 3.75 5.69
N PHE A 214 -14.80 4.98 6.12
CA PHE A 214 -14.33 5.51 7.39
C PHE A 214 -14.90 4.75 8.60
N GLN A 215 -16.19 4.45 8.58
CA GLN A 215 -16.85 3.64 9.59
C GLN A 215 -16.22 2.24 9.68
N ARG A 216 -15.91 1.64 8.53
CA ARG A 216 -15.23 0.34 8.45
C ARG A 216 -13.84 0.38 9.05
N LEU A 217 -13.04 1.42 8.77
CA LEU A 217 -11.74 1.62 9.41
C LEU A 217 -11.87 1.59 10.94
N ILE A 218 -12.85 2.32 11.49
CA ILE A 218 -13.02 2.43 12.93
C ILE A 218 -13.55 1.12 13.54
N TYR A 219 -14.50 0.43 12.90
CA TYR A 219 -15.03 -0.82 13.44
C TYR A 219 -14.05 -1.98 13.36
N GLN A 220 -13.25 -2.04 12.29
CA GLN A 220 -12.35 -3.17 12.08
C GLN A 220 -11.20 -3.17 13.09
N PHE A 221 -10.62 -1.99 13.34
CA PHE A 221 -9.36 -1.87 14.06
C PHE A 221 -9.54 -1.45 15.53
N SER A 222 -8.68 -1.99 16.39
CA SER A 222 -8.64 -1.63 17.82
C SER A 222 -8.23 -0.18 18.04
N ASP A 223 -8.49 0.34 19.24
CA ASP A 223 -8.03 1.68 19.63
C ASP A 223 -6.51 1.84 19.53
N SER A 224 -5.75 0.76 19.76
CA SER A 224 -4.30 0.75 19.63
C SER A 224 -3.86 1.02 18.18
N ILE A 225 -4.50 0.39 17.20
CA ILE A 225 -4.23 0.65 15.79
C ILE A 225 -4.74 2.02 15.36
N LEU A 226 -5.92 2.45 15.81
CA LEU A 226 -6.43 3.79 15.51
C LEU A 226 -5.53 4.90 16.06
N LEU A 227 -4.89 4.70 17.23
CA LEU A 227 -3.86 5.61 17.75
C LEU A 227 -2.62 5.64 16.86
N LYS A 228 -2.16 4.50 16.34
CA LYS A 228 -1.05 4.46 15.38
C LYS A 228 -1.39 5.18 14.07
N ILE A 229 -2.62 5.01 13.59
CA ILE A 229 -3.14 5.76 12.43
C ILE A 229 -3.17 7.26 12.74
N ALA A 230 -3.66 7.68 13.91
CA ALA A 230 -3.63 9.08 14.33
C ALA A 230 -2.19 9.65 14.37
N GLY A 231 -1.20 8.83 14.74
CA GLY A 231 0.21 9.20 14.72
C GLY A 231 0.75 9.57 13.34
N LEU A 232 0.15 9.02 12.26
CA LEU A 232 0.50 9.40 10.87
C LEU A 232 0.17 10.87 10.55
N PHE A 233 -0.74 11.49 11.32
CA PHE A 233 -1.17 12.87 11.15
C PHE A 233 -0.55 13.83 12.17
N THR A 234 -0.23 13.33 13.37
CA THR A 234 -0.08 14.19 14.56
C THR A 234 1.28 14.12 15.26
N GLY A 235 2.17 13.23 14.79
CA GLY A 235 3.50 13.05 15.37
C GLY A 235 3.45 12.84 16.90
N ASP A 236 4.06 13.75 17.65
CA ASP A 236 4.24 13.63 19.11
C ASP A 236 2.94 13.82 19.92
N SER A 237 1.80 14.12 19.28
CA SER A 237 0.53 14.37 19.99
C SER A 237 -0.26 13.10 20.32
N VAL A 238 0.20 11.92 19.89
CA VAL A 238 -0.48 10.63 20.13
C VAL A 238 -0.77 10.36 21.61
N PRO A 239 0.14 10.60 22.58
CA PRO A 239 -0.14 10.39 24.00
C PRO A 239 -1.34 11.22 24.48
N PHE A 240 -1.41 12.49 24.07
CA PHE A 240 -2.55 13.35 24.41
C PHE A 240 -3.87 12.81 23.85
N ILE A 241 -3.88 12.34 22.60
CA ILE A 241 -5.08 11.75 21.98
C ILE A 241 -5.52 10.48 22.73
N ALA A 242 -4.55 9.64 23.12
CA ALA A 242 -4.81 8.42 23.89
C ALA A 242 -5.42 8.72 25.26
N ASP A 243 -4.85 9.69 25.98
CA ASP A 243 -5.33 10.11 27.29
C ASP A 243 -6.72 10.75 27.19
N TYR A 244 -6.92 11.67 26.23
CA TYR A 244 -8.23 12.29 26.00
C TYR A 244 -9.30 11.24 25.68
N ASN A 245 -9.02 10.32 24.75
CA ASN A 245 -9.95 9.26 24.36
C ASN A 245 -10.25 8.29 25.53
N THR A 246 -9.30 8.10 26.45
CA THR A 246 -9.48 7.31 27.67
C THR A 246 -10.40 8.03 28.66
N ASP A 247 -10.19 9.33 28.87
CA ASP A 247 -10.90 10.11 29.87
C ASP A 247 -12.32 10.48 29.45
N ILE A 248 -12.55 10.81 28.18
CA ILE A 248 -13.85 11.31 27.70
C ILE A 248 -14.93 10.21 27.67
N LYS A 249 -14.56 8.98 27.33
CA LYS A 249 -15.47 7.83 27.23
C LYS A 249 -16.34 7.62 28.48
N PRO A 250 -15.78 7.46 29.70
CA PRO A 250 -16.59 7.25 30.89
C PRO A 250 -17.41 8.49 31.28
N VAL A 251 -16.98 9.70 30.89
CA VAL A 251 -17.78 10.92 31.11
C VAL A 251 -19.03 10.89 30.23
N LEU A 252 -18.86 10.63 28.93
CA LEU A 252 -19.96 10.52 27.97
C LEU A 252 -20.91 9.37 28.30
N ALA A 253 -20.41 8.24 28.79
CA ALA A 253 -21.26 7.12 29.21
C ALA A 253 -22.20 7.47 30.39
N GLN A 254 -21.90 8.51 31.16
CA GLN A 254 -22.68 8.92 32.35
C GLN A 254 -23.54 10.17 32.14
N LEU A 255 -23.38 10.88 31.02
CA LEU A 255 -24.17 12.07 30.72
C LEU A 255 -25.57 11.70 30.24
N GLU A 256 -26.60 12.42 30.69
CA GLU A 256 -27.99 12.11 30.32
C GLU A 256 -28.23 12.13 28.81
N GLN A 257 -27.56 13.06 28.11
CA GLN A 257 -27.70 13.21 26.66
C GLN A 257 -27.05 12.07 25.85
N THR A 258 -26.09 11.33 26.43
CA THR A 258 -25.30 10.32 25.72
C THR A 258 -25.34 8.93 26.34
N ARG A 259 -25.86 8.75 27.56
CA ARG A 259 -25.91 7.46 28.28
C ARG A 259 -26.70 6.37 27.55
N ASN A 260 -27.64 6.75 26.69
CA ASN A 260 -28.47 5.82 25.92
C ASN A 260 -27.84 5.45 24.56
N ILE A 261 -26.72 6.06 24.18
CA ILE A 261 -26.01 5.74 22.95
C ILE A 261 -25.24 4.42 23.16
N PRO A 262 -25.39 3.42 22.27
CA PRO A 262 -24.62 2.18 22.38
C PRO A 262 -23.11 2.45 22.40
N ALA A 263 -22.37 1.74 23.25
CA ALA A 263 -20.93 1.95 23.42
C ALA A 263 -20.15 1.87 22.10
N ALA A 264 -20.54 0.98 21.18
CA ALA A 264 -19.94 0.87 19.85
C ALA A 264 -20.20 2.10 18.96
N LYS A 265 -21.38 2.72 19.06
CA LYS A 265 -21.70 3.96 18.34
C LYS A 265 -20.97 5.15 18.97
N LEU A 266 -20.92 5.24 20.29
CA LEU A 266 -20.16 6.28 20.98
C LEU A 266 -18.67 6.21 20.63
N ARG A 267 -18.09 5.00 20.60
CA ARG A 267 -16.72 4.77 20.13
C ARG A 267 -16.53 5.23 18.69
N LEU A 268 -17.49 4.94 17.80
CA LEU A 268 -17.46 5.41 16.42
C LEU A 268 -17.40 6.94 16.36
N GLU A 269 -18.30 7.64 17.06
CA GLU A 269 -18.36 9.11 17.02
C GLU A 269 -17.10 9.77 17.57
N ILE A 270 -16.56 9.25 18.68
CA ILE A 270 -15.32 9.78 19.25
C ILE A 270 -14.18 9.66 18.24
N TRP A 271 -13.99 8.46 17.65
CA TRP A 271 -12.92 8.25 16.69
C TRP A 271 -13.13 8.99 15.37
N GLN A 272 -14.37 9.13 14.89
CA GLN A 272 -14.68 9.91 13.71
C GLN A 272 -14.29 11.37 13.90
N GLY A 273 -14.71 11.99 15.00
CA GLY A 273 -14.37 13.39 15.27
C GLY A 273 -12.87 13.60 15.48
N ILE A 274 -12.16 12.67 16.16
CA ILE A 274 -10.70 12.76 16.35
C ILE A 274 -9.98 12.70 15.00
N LEU A 275 -10.24 11.66 14.20
CA LEU A 275 -9.55 11.43 12.93
C LEU A 275 -9.89 12.50 11.89
N PHE A 276 -11.12 13.02 11.89
CA PHE A 276 -11.53 14.15 11.04
C PHE A 276 -10.80 15.45 11.44
N SER A 277 -10.71 15.74 12.74
CA SER A 277 -10.03 16.94 13.24
C SER A 277 -8.54 16.97 12.87
N ILE A 278 -7.84 15.84 13.06
CA ILE A 278 -6.40 15.78 12.82
C ILE A 278 -6.03 15.71 11.33
N SER A 279 -6.92 15.19 10.48
CA SER A 279 -6.69 15.11 9.03
C SER A 279 -6.95 16.42 8.30
N SER A 280 -7.80 17.29 8.86
CA SER A 280 -8.10 18.62 8.31
C SER A 280 -7.00 19.65 8.57
N ASN A 281 -6.05 19.35 9.46
CA ASN A 281 -4.93 20.24 9.77
C ASN A 281 -3.68 19.79 8.99
N SER A 282 -3.16 20.65 8.12
CA SER A 282 -1.88 20.43 7.43
C SER A 282 -0.65 20.58 8.35
N ASN A 283 -0.86 21.01 9.59
CA ASN A 283 0.19 21.21 10.57
C ASN A 283 0.41 19.94 11.40
N THR A 284 1.66 19.53 11.59
CA THR A 284 2.02 18.37 12.43
C THR A 284 1.79 18.63 13.92
N GLN A 285 1.75 19.89 14.34
CA GLN A 285 1.43 20.26 15.71
C GLN A 285 -0.09 20.36 15.90
N VAL A 286 -0.64 19.46 16.72
CA VAL A 286 -2.07 19.45 17.05
C VAL A 286 -2.42 20.59 18.01
N ASP A 287 -3.37 21.43 17.61
CA ASP A 287 -4.07 22.31 18.53
C ASP A 287 -5.04 21.49 19.39
N LYS A 288 -4.64 21.21 20.62
CA LYS A 288 -5.39 20.39 21.58
C LYS A 288 -6.78 20.95 21.89
N LEU A 289 -6.92 22.27 21.96
CA LEU A 289 -8.19 22.93 22.24
C LEU A 289 -9.13 22.76 21.05
N LYS A 290 -8.63 23.05 19.84
CA LYS A 290 -9.39 22.88 18.60
C LYS A 290 -9.82 21.42 18.41
N LEU A 291 -8.92 20.45 18.66
CA LEU A 291 -9.25 19.03 18.57
C LEU A 291 -10.41 18.64 19.49
N ILE A 292 -10.36 19.04 20.76
CA ILE A 292 -11.45 18.74 21.70
C ILE A 292 -12.75 19.43 21.26
N GLN A 293 -12.69 20.70 20.87
CA GLN A 293 -13.87 21.43 20.38
C GLN A 293 -14.52 20.75 19.17
N GLU A 294 -13.73 20.39 18.16
CA GLU A 294 -14.20 19.73 16.93
C GLU A 294 -14.72 18.32 17.19
N ASN A 295 -14.12 17.60 18.13
CA ASN A 295 -14.58 16.27 18.52
C ASN A 295 -15.90 16.32 19.29
N LEU A 296 -16.02 17.22 20.27
CA LEU A 296 -17.27 17.40 21.02
C LEU A 296 -18.39 17.92 20.12
N LEU A 297 -18.07 18.81 19.18
CA LEU A 297 -19.04 19.29 18.18
C LEU A 297 -19.53 18.13 17.32
N HIS A 298 -18.62 17.28 16.83
CA HIS A 298 -18.96 16.06 16.08
C HIS A 298 -19.95 15.18 16.84
N ILE A 299 -19.64 14.86 18.10
CA ILE A 299 -20.48 13.98 18.92
C ILE A 299 -21.87 14.58 19.11
N ALA A 300 -21.96 15.89 19.33
CA ALA A 300 -23.25 16.56 19.47
C ALA A 300 -24.05 16.54 18.17
N THR A 301 -23.46 16.94 17.04
CA THR A 301 -24.16 17.02 15.74
C THR A 301 -24.62 15.66 15.26
N SER A 302 -23.74 14.64 15.29
CA SER A 302 -24.06 13.28 14.84
C SER A 302 -25.18 12.61 15.65
N ASN A 303 -25.41 13.06 16.89
CA ASN A 303 -26.46 12.54 17.76
C ASN A 303 -27.62 13.52 17.98
N ARG A 304 -27.67 14.62 17.21
CA ARG A 304 -28.71 15.66 17.28
C ARG A 304 -28.87 16.26 18.69
N ILE A 305 -27.76 16.43 19.39
CA ILE A 305 -27.71 17.02 20.73
C ILE A 305 -27.43 18.52 20.60
N ASN A 306 -28.12 19.34 21.38
CA ASN A 306 -27.82 20.77 21.46
C ASN A 306 -26.40 21.00 22.02
N TYR A 307 -25.50 21.56 21.20
CA TYR A 307 -24.09 21.66 21.54
C TYR A 307 -23.78 22.51 22.79
N PRO A 308 -24.38 23.69 23.00
CA PRO A 308 -24.20 24.46 24.24
C PRO A 308 -24.64 23.73 25.51
N GLU A 309 -25.83 23.12 25.47
CA GLU A 309 -26.34 22.37 26.61
C GLU A 309 -25.49 21.13 26.89
N PHE A 310 -25.03 20.46 25.83
CA PHE A 310 -24.06 19.37 25.92
C PHE A 310 -22.76 19.82 26.59
N LEU A 311 -22.14 20.91 26.12
CA LEU A 311 -20.92 21.44 26.72
C LEU A 311 -21.13 21.84 28.19
N LYS A 312 -22.22 22.54 28.50
CA LYS A 312 -22.54 22.95 29.88
C LYS A 312 -22.64 21.73 30.81
N ASN A 313 -23.36 20.70 30.40
CA ASN A 313 -23.52 19.48 31.21
C ASN A 313 -22.23 18.67 31.30
N LEU A 314 -21.44 18.62 30.22
CA LEU A 314 -20.12 17.99 30.19
C LEU A 314 -19.15 18.65 31.18
N VAL A 315 -19.05 19.99 31.14
CA VAL A 315 -18.21 20.78 32.06
C VAL A 315 -18.63 20.54 33.50
N ALA A 316 -19.93 20.67 33.82
CA ALA A 316 -20.45 20.42 35.17
C ALA A 316 -20.16 19.00 35.66
N LYS A 317 -20.27 18.00 34.77
CA LYS A 317 -19.96 16.60 35.09
C LYS A 317 -18.47 16.40 35.37
N ILE A 318 -17.59 17.00 34.58
CA ILE A 318 -16.14 16.90 34.78
C ILE A 318 -15.71 17.61 36.06
N GLU A 319 -16.21 18.82 36.33
CA GLU A 319 -15.98 19.52 37.60
C GLU A 319 -16.40 18.67 38.81
N HIS A 320 -17.58 18.03 38.72
CA HIS A 320 -18.04 17.14 39.78
C HIS A 320 -17.10 15.95 40.00
N LEU A 321 -16.61 15.34 38.92
CA LEU A 321 -15.65 14.23 38.99
C LEU A 321 -14.29 14.67 39.54
N VAL A 322 -13.81 15.85 39.17
CA VAL A 322 -12.58 16.44 39.73
C VAL A 322 -12.72 16.67 41.24
N ARG A 323 -13.87 17.19 41.71
CA ARG A 323 -14.14 17.36 43.15
C ARG A 323 -14.21 16.03 43.90
N GLN A 324 -14.53 14.94 43.22
CA GLN A 324 -14.50 13.57 43.77
C GLN A 324 -13.11 12.92 43.72
N ALA A 325 -12.06 13.69 43.42
CA ALA A 325 -10.69 13.20 43.26
C ALA A 325 -10.56 12.10 42.20
N LYS A 326 -11.37 12.15 41.14
CA LYS A 326 -11.16 11.30 39.97
C LYS A 326 -9.95 11.82 39.19
N ASP A 327 -8.96 10.96 38.99
CA ASP A 327 -7.81 11.26 38.16
C ASP A 327 -8.17 11.26 36.67
N PHE A 328 -7.72 12.28 35.97
CA PHE A 328 -7.75 12.40 34.51
C PHE A 328 -6.31 12.26 33.99
N LYS A 329 -6.11 11.45 32.95
CA LYS A 329 -4.79 11.29 32.33
C LYS A 329 -4.44 12.46 31.42
N SER A 330 -5.45 13.06 30.81
CA SER A 330 -5.35 14.17 29.88
C SER A 330 -5.55 15.50 30.58
N THR A 331 -5.14 16.57 29.90
CA THR A 331 -5.46 17.95 30.31
C THR A 331 -6.88 18.35 29.92
N LEU A 332 -7.83 17.40 29.89
CA LEU A 332 -9.22 17.64 29.49
C LEU A 332 -9.89 18.65 30.42
N PRO A 333 -9.82 18.54 31.76
CA PRO A 333 -10.41 19.53 32.65
C PRO A 333 -9.91 20.96 32.36
N GLU A 334 -8.60 21.16 32.24
CA GLU A 334 -8.01 22.49 32.02
C GLU A 334 -8.30 23.06 30.63
N ILE A 335 -8.51 22.21 29.63
CA ILE A 335 -8.88 22.64 28.28
C ILE A 335 -10.36 23.05 28.23
N LEU A 336 -11.24 22.34 28.94
CA LEU A 336 -12.67 22.66 28.96
C LEU A 336 -12.95 24.02 29.59
N ASP A 337 -12.18 24.43 30.60
CA ASP A 337 -12.26 25.77 31.19
C ASP A 337 -12.03 26.90 30.16
N LYS A 338 -11.35 26.59 29.05
CA LYS A 338 -11.03 27.53 27.97
C LYS A 338 -12.04 27.49 26.81
N ILE A 339 -12.93 26.50 26.77
CA ILE A 339 -13.92 26.41 25.70
C ILE A 339 -15.01 27.45 25.93
N GLN A 340 -15.11 28.43 25.03
CA GLN A 340 -16.24 29.35 25.00
C GLN A 340 -17.50 28.60 24.55
N ILE A 341 -18.56 28.64 25.35
CA ILE A 341 -19.88 28.10 25.00
C ILE A 341 -20.50 29.04 23.96
N PRO A 342 -20.67 28.64 22.69
CA PRO A 342 -21.18 29.52 21.64
C PRO A 342 -22.66 29.88 21.88
N GLY A 343 -23.05 31.11 21.54
CA GLY A 343 -24.47 31.49 21.42
C GLY A 343 -25.17 30.70 20.30
N GLN A 344 -26.51 30.62 20.32
CA GLN A 344 -27.32 29.77 19.41
C GLN A 344 -27.08 30.09 17.91
N ASP A 345 -26.85 31.36 17.54
CA ASP A 345 -26.75 31.77 16.13
C ASP A 345 -25.44 31.34 15.44
N ALA A 346 -24.34 31.20 16.18
CA ALA A 346 -23.05 30.76 15.64
C ALA A 346 -23.01 29.26 15.29
N GLN A 347 -24.02 28.50 15.71
CA GLN A 347 -24.10 27.05 15.56
C GLN A 347 -24.74 26.61 14.25
N LEU A 348 -25.78 27.31 13.79
CA LEU A 348 -26.45 27.01 12.52
C LEU A 348 -25.44 27.05 11.36
N ILE A 349 -24.58 28.08 11.35
CA ILE A 349 -23.55 28.25 10.31
C ILE A 349 -22.51 27.12 10.32
N ARG A 350 -21.97 26.76 11.50
CA ARG A 350 -20.95 25.68 11.61
C ARG A 350 -21.53 24.29 11.42
N ALA A 351 -22.79 24.08 11.78
CA ALA A 351 -23.50 22.82 11.53
C ALA A 351 -23.81 22.66 10.05
N GLU A 352 -24.29 23.70 9.36
CA GLU A 352 -24.56 23.68 7.92
C GLU A 352 -23.29 23.49 7.07
N GLU A 353 -22.18 24.15 7.42
CA GLU A 353 -20.88 23.93 6.76
C GLU A 353 -20.37 22.48 6.95
N ARG A 354 -20.65 21.88 8.11
CA ARG A 354 -20.21 20.53 8.46
C ARG A 354 -21.12 19.44 7.90
N ASP A 355 -22.44 19.65 7.93
CA ASP A 355 -23.42 18.80 7.26
C ASP A 355 -23.20 18.87 5.75
N SER A 356 -22.89 20.03 5.16
CA SER A 356 -22.50 20.12 3.75
C SER A 356 -21.23 19.32 3.45
N GLN A 357 -20.23 19.34 4.35
CA GLN A 357 -19.04 18.51 4.22
C GLN A 357 -19.37 17.01 4.35
N LEU A 358 -20.31 16.62 5.21
CA LEU A 358 -20.75 15.24 5.41
C LEU A 358 -21.76 14.76 4.34
N GLU A 359 -22.53 15.65 3.72
CA GLU A 359 -23.49 15.41 2.63
C GLU A 359 -22.79 15.29 1.28
N ILE A 360 -21.66 15.99 1.05
CA ILE A 360 -20.74 15.69 -0.06
C ILE A 360 -20.20 14.25 0.03
N PHE A 361 -20.31 13.63 1.22
CA PHE A 361 -19.89 12.27 1.49
C PHE A 361 -21.07 11.29 1.69
N SER A 362 -22.33 11.72 1.60
CA SER A 362 -23.52 10.85 1.69
C SER A 362 -23.95 10.35 0.32
#